data_AF-A0A973ED53-F1
#
_entry.id   AF-A0A973ED53-F1
#
_cell.length_a   1.000
_cell.length_b   1.000
_cell.length_c   1.000
_cell.angle_alpha   90.00
_cell.angle_beta   90.00
_cell.angle_gamma   90.00
#
_symmetry.space_group_name_H-M   'P 1'
#
loop_
_entity.id
_entity.type
_entity.pdbx_description
1 polymer ?
#
loop_
_entity_poly.entity_id
_entity_poly.type
_entity_poly.pdbx_seq_one_letter_code
_entity_poly.pdbx_strand_id
1 'polypeptide(L)' 'MLKILKIALSLLPWLLSMYGFYWLDSNLWDASTPHRGKLSVMLMGSGMALSFLLYSRLLAQRKTR' A
#
# COMPACT_ATOMS: atom_id res chain seq x y z
N MET A 1 -12.18 9.33 18.25
CA MET A 1 -11.85 7.88 18.21
C MET A 1 -12.10 7.23 16.85
N LEU A 2 -13.32 7.21 16.28
CA LEU A 2 -13.60 6.55 14.98
C LEU A 2 -12.78 7.04 13.76
N LYS A 3 -12.40 8.33 13.71
CA LYS A 3 -11.56 8.87 12.62
C LYS A 3 -10.18 8.21 12.58
N ILE A 4 -9.58 7.97 13.75
CA ILE A 4 -8.23 7.38 13.87
C ILE A 4 -8.27 5.92 13.42
N LEU A 5 -9.34 5.19 13.76
CA LEU A 5 -9.53 3.81 13.31
C LEU A 5 -9.65 3.71 11.78
N LYS A 6 -10.37 4.65 11.14
CA LYS A 6 -10.45 4.71 9.66
C LYS A 6 -9.11 5.02 9.00
N ILE A 7 -8.29 5.88 9.62
CA ILE A 7 -6.95 6.19 9.15
C ILE A 7 -6.05 4.95 9.27
N ALA A 8 -6.07 4.28 10.43
CA ALA A 8 -5.33 3.03 10.64
C ALA A 8 -5.74 1.93 9.65
N LEU A 9 -7.04 1.80 9.36
CA LEU A 9 -7.54 0.88 8.33
C LEU A 9 -7.08 1.25 6.91
N SER A 10 -6.92 2.55 6.64
CA SER A 10 -6.42 3.04 5.34
C SER A 10 -4.92 2.81 5.16
N LEU A 11 -4.18 2.55 6.25
CA LEU A 11 -2.75 2.21 6.25
C LEU A 11 -2.48 0.71 6.05
N LEU A 12 -3.46 -0.16 6.31
CA LEU A 12 -3.36 -1.61 6.03
C LEU A 12 -2.92 -1.95 4.60
N PRO A 13 -3.51 -1.39 3.52
CA PRO A 13 -3.07 -1.70 2.16
C PRO A 13 -1.61 -1.31 1.91
N TRP A 14 -1.11 -0.24 2.54
CA TRP A 14 0.28 0.15 2.43
C TRP A 14 1.22 -0.80 3.19
N LEU A 15 0.83 -1.25 4.39
CA LEU A 15 1.54 -2.31 5.11
C LEU A 15 1.59 -3.62 4.32
N LEU A 16 0.48 -3.99 3.67
CA LEU A 16 0.41 -5.17 2.80
C LEU A 16 1.36 -5.05 1.61
N SER A 17 1.46 -3.87 0.97
CA SER A 17 2.45 -3.63 -0.08
C SER A 17 3.89 -3.72 0.44
N MET A 18 4.20 -3.17 1.62
CA MET A 18 5.53 -3.34 2.21
C MET A 18 5.85 -4.80 2.52
N TYR A 19 4.89 -5.56 3.05
CA TYR A 19 5.08 -6.97 3.33
C TYR A 19 5.25 -7.79 2.05
N GLY A 20 4.45 -7.54 1.02
CA GLY A 20 4.60 -8.18 -0.28
C GLY A 20 5.95 -7.84 -0.93
N PHE A 21 6.42 -6.60 -0.77
CA PHE A 21 7.75 -6.19 -1.22
C PHE A 21 8.86 -6.96 -0.50
N TYR A 22 8.80 -7.03 0.83
CA TYR A 22 9.77 -7.75 1.65
C TYR A 22 9.79 -9.26 1.33
N TRP A 23 8.61 -9.84 1.10
CA TRP A 23 8.48 -11.24 0.71
C TRP A 23 9.09 -11.50 -0.68
N LEU A 24 8.80 -10.65 -1.67
CA LEU A 24 9.42 -10.74 -3.00
C LEU A 24 10.93 -10.55 -2.93
N ASP A 25 11.38 -9.61 -2.11
CA ASP A 25 12.81 -9.34 -1.92
C ASP A 25 13.53 -10.54 -1.29
N SER A 26 12.89 -11.21 -0.31
CA SER A 26 13.48 -12.33 0.43
C SER A 26 13.39 -13.69 -0.28
N ASN A 27 12.36 -13.94 -1.10
CA ASN A 27 12.16 -15.24 -1.77
C ASN A 27 12.49 -15.22 -3.27
N LEU A 28 12.33 -14.09 -3.95
CA LEU A 28 12.34 -14.03 -5.41
C LEU A 28 13.49 -13.20 -6.00
N TRP A 29 14.11 -12.31 -5.23
CA TRP A 29 15.12 -11.39 -5.76
C TRP A 29 16.55 -11.73 -5.31
N ASP A 30 17.23 -12.48 -6.16
CA ASP A 30 18.69 -12.61 -6.11
C ASP A 30 19.35 -11.29 -6.55
N ALA A 31 20.55 -10.97 -6.04
CA ALA A 31 21.28 -9.72 -6.34
C ALA A 31 21.51 -9.51 -7.85
N SER A 32 21.39 -10.57 -8.64
CA SER A 32 21.55 -10.63 -10.09
C SER A 32 20.32 -10.17 -10.89
N THR A 33 19.18 -9.85 -10.24
CA THR A 33 17.91 -9.57 -10.94
C THR A 33 17.88 -8.14 -11.52
N PRO A 34 17.82 -7.95 -12.86
CA PRO A 34 17.69 -6.62 -13.46
C PRO A 34 16.32 -6.02 -13.15
N HIS A 35 16.26 -4.69 -12.96
CA HIS A 35 15.02 -3.90 -12.74
C HIS A 35 14.39 -3.93 -11.33
N ARG A 36 15.08 -4.43 -10.31
CA ARG A 36 14.69 -4.41 -8.89
C ARG A 36 14.12 -3.04 -8.45
N GLY A 37 14.79 -1.96 -8.81
CA GLY A 37 14.36 -0.59 -8.48
C GLY A 37 13.04 -0.15 -9.11
N LYS A 38 12.73 -0.56 -10.35
CA LYS A 38 11.45 -0.23 -11.00
C LYS A 38 10.28 -0.95 -10.33
N LEU A 39 10.48 -2.21 -9.96
CA LEU A 39 9.47 -3.01 -9.29
C LEU A 39 9.21 -2.50 -7.86
N SER A 40 10.23 -2.04 -7.12
CA SER A 40 10.05 -1.36 -5.83
C SER A 40 9.13 -0.15 -5.96
N VAL A 41 9.42 0.72 -6.94
CA VAL A 41 8.64 1.95 -7.14
C VAL A 41 7.21 1.64 -7.56
N MET A 42 7.00 0.63 -8.41
CA MET A 42 5.66 0.15 -8.76
C MET A 42 4.90 -0.41 -7.56
N LEU A 43 5.54 -1.23 -6.72
CA LEU A 43 4.90 -1.79 -5.53
C LEU A 43 4.54 -0.70 -4.51
N MET A 44 5.48 0.19 -4.19
CA MET A 44 5.26 1.31 -3.27
C MET A 44 4.16 2.24 -3.81
N GLY A 45 4.24 2.59 -5.10
CA GLY A 45 3.28 3.44 -5.78
C GLY A 45 1.87 2.83 -5.75
N SER A 46 1.75 1.52 -5.97
CA SER A 46 0.47 0.81 -5.89
C SER A 46 -0.11 0.82 -4.46
N GLY A 47 0.73 0.61 -3.44
CA GLY A 47 0.30 0.65 -2.03
C GLY A 47 -0.17 2.03 -1.61
N MET A 48 0.53 3.08 -2.05
CA MET A 48 0.18 4.46 -1.76
C MET A 48 -1.10 4.89 -2.51
N ALA A 49 -1.25 4.48 -3.78
CA ALA A 49 -2.47 4.70 -4.55
C ALA A 49 -3.68 3.98 -3.92
N LEU A 50 -3.49 2.74 -3.46
CA LEU A 50 -4.53 1.98 -2.76
C LEU A 50 -4.92 2.63 -1.43
N SER A 51 -3.94 3.07 -0.62
CA SER A 51 -4.21 3.83 0.61
C SER A 51 -4.98 5.13 0.33
N PHE A 52 -4.61 5.86 -0.74
CA PHE A 52 -5.30 7.09 -1.12
C PHE A 52 -6.73 6.82 -1.59
N LEU A 53 -6.96 5.77 -2.39
CA LEU A 53 -8.29 5.36 -2.84
C LEU A 53 -9.17 4.88 -1.68
N LEU A 54 -8.63 4.09 -0.75
CA LEU A 54 -9.35 3.62 0.45
C LEU A 54 -9.70 4.79 1.36
N TYR A 55 -8.75 5.70 1.60
CA TYR A 55 -9.00 6.91 2.37
C TYR A 55 -10.08 7.77 1.70
N SER A 56 -9.96 8.02 0.40
CA SER A 56 -10.91 8.79 -0.39
C SER A 56 -12.30 8.16 -0.39
N ARG A 57 -12.43 6.83 -0.53
CA ARG A 57 -13.73 6.13 -0.42
C ARG A 57 -14.31 6.23 0.98
N LEU A 58 -13.52 5.97 2.03
CA LEU A 58 -13.98 6.06 3.42
C LEU A 58 -14.40 7.48 3.84
N LEU A 59 -13.81 8.50 3.21
CA LEU A 59 -14.14 9.91 3.40
C LEU A 59 -15.33 10.35 2.53
N ALA A 60 -15.41 9.90 1.27
CA ALA A 60 -16.53 10.16 0.36
C ALA A 60 -17.84 9.54 0.86
N GLN A 61 -17.76 8.40 1.55
CA GLN A 61 -18.90 7.78 2.26
C GLN A 61 -19.48 8.66 3.40
N ARG A 62 -18.83 9.78 3.76
CA ARG A 62 -19.42 10.78 4.69
C ARG A 62 -20.26 11.86 4.00
N LYS A 63 -20.20 12.02 2.69
CA LYS A 63 -20.90 13.11 1.99
C LYS A 63 -22.32 12.74 1.56
N THR A 64 -22.74 11.48 1.72
CA THR A 64 -24.06 10.97 1.29
C THR A 64 -24.96 10.55 2.45
N ARG A 65 -24.76 11.10 3.66
CA ARG A 65 -25.73 10.95 4.76
C ARG A 65 -25.85 12.23 5.56
#